data_AF-A0AAD8FLY9-F1
#
_entry.id   AF-A0AAD8FLY9-F1
#
_cell.length_a   1.000
_cell.length_b   1.000
_cell.length_c   1.000
_cell.angle_alpha   90.00
_cell.angle_beta   90.00
_cell.angle_gamma   90.00
#
_symmetry.space_group_name_H-M   'P 1'
#
loop_
_entity.id
_entity.type
_entity.pdbx_description
1 polymer ?
#
loop_
_entity_poly.entity_id
_entity_poly.type
_entity_poly.pdbx_seq_one_letter_code
_entity_poly.pdbx_strand_id
1 'polypeptide(L)'
;MSTVNSTLSEKQSVHALIPSPALSITLIFNYLVIGLFISALGTLGNLANIVIFTKEGYQDNVNITFSALAMIDIGALLLQMAVSVLNSPIWNDQDVPFLSAATLCTQFFYPRQYFIRVSGVITAFAS
;
A
#
# COMPACT_ATOMS: atom_id res chain seq x y z
N MET A 1 30.74 12.88 0.33
CA MET A 1 31.13 11.91 1.39
C MET A 1 30.66 12.32 2.81
N SER A 2 29.71 13.26 2.94
CA SER A 2 29.19 13.76 4.25
C SER A 2 27.74 13.31 4.54
N THR A 3 26.96 12.99 3.50
CA THR A 3 25.54 12.63 3.58
C THR A 3 25.26 11.21 4.09
N VAL A 4 26.23 10.30 4.01
CA VAL A 4 26.08 8.92 4.50
C VAL A 4 26.11 8.87 6.03
N ASN A 5 26.91 9.73 6.66
CA ASN A 5 27.08 9.75 8.11
C ASN A 5 25.88 10.37 8.83
N SER A 6 25.17 11.32 8.20
CA SER A 6 23.97 11.94 8.78
C SER A 6 22.77 10.98 8.81
N THR A 7 22.58 10.17 7.77
CA THR A 7 21.49 9.18 7.70
C THR A 7 21.67 8.00 8.65
N LEU A 8 22.93 7.60 8.90
CA LEU A 8 23.26 6.58 9.91
C LEU A 8 23.04 7.10 11.33
N SER A 9 23.43 8.35 11.60
CA SER A 9 23.22 9.01 12.90
C SER A 9 21.73 9.18 13.23
N GLU A 10 20.90 9.53 12.24
CA GLU A 10 19.46 9.68 12.39
C GLU A 10 18.75 8.33 12.59
N LYS A 11 19.08 7.30 11.78
CA LYS A 11 18.55 5.94 12.00
C LYS A 11 18.92 5.38 13.37
N GLN A 12 20.14 5.64 13.83
CA GLN A 12 20.65 5.16 15.11
C GLN A 12 20.03 5.89 16.31
N SER A 13 19.69 7.17 16.17
CA SER A 13 19.00 7.94 17.22
C SER A 13 17.52 7.60 17.36
N VAL A 14 16.82 7.25 16.27
CA VAL A 14 15.43 6.74 16.32
C VAL A 14 15.38 5.33 16.92
N HIS A 15 16.32 4.45 16.56
CA HIS A 15 16.43 3.10 17.14
C HIS A 15 16.82 3.11 18.63
N ALA A 16 17.50 4.17 19.10
CA ALA A 16 17.86 4.36 20.51
C ALA A 16 16.71 4.95 21.36
N LEU A 17 15.71 5.58 20.73
CA LEU A 17 14.62 6.27 21.44
C LEU A 17 13.44 5.34 21.82
N ILE A 18 13.25 4.25 21.08
CA ILE A 18 12.12 3.32 21.27
C ILE A 18 12.69 1.93 21.61
N PRO A 19 12.26 1.29 22.71
CA PRO A 19 12.63 -0.09 22.99
C PRO A 19 12.33 -0.98 21.78
N SER A 20 13.32 -1.76 21.33
CA SER A 20 13.24 -2.69 20.19
C SER A 20 11.96 -3.54 20.15
N PRO A 21 11.44 -4.09 21.27
CA PRO A 21 10.18 -4.83 21.25
C PRO A 21 8.94 -3.93 21.02
N ALA A 22 8.93 -2.71 21.56
CA ALA A 22 7.80 -1.79 21.40
C ALA A 22 7.68 -1.30 19.95
N LEU A 23 8.81 -1.06 19.28
CA LEU A 23 8.85 -0.74 17.85
C LEU A 23 8.30 -1.90 17.01
N SER A 24 8.72 -3.13 17.31
CA SER A 24 8.26 -4.33 16.60
C SER A 24 6.74 -4.53 16.73
N ILE A 25 6.20 -4.40 17.94
CA ILE A 25 4.74 -4.50 18.19
C ILE A 25 3.98 -3.41 17.43
N THR A 26 4.49 -2.18 17.45
CA THR A 26 3.87 -1.03 16.77
C THR A 26 3.83 -1.24 15.24
N LEU A 27 4.93 -1.73 14.65
CA LEU A 27 5.00 -2.03 13.22
C LEU A 27 4.07 -3.19 12.84
N ILE A 28 4.04 -4.27 13.62
CA ILE A 28 3.12 -5.40 13.38
C ILE A 28 1.67 -4.91 13.41
N PHE A 29 1.31 -4.15 14.43
CA PHE A 29 -0.05 -3.61 14.56
C PHE A 29 -0.39 -2.70 13.37
N ASN A 30 0.51 -1.81 12.97
CA ASN A 30 0.28 -0.92 11.84
C ASN A 30 0.14 -1.67 10.51
N TYR A 31 1.07 -2.57 10.18
CA TYR A 31 1.07 -3.27 8.91
C TYR A 31 -0.07 -4.31 8.82
N LEU A 32 -0.21 -5.15 9.84
CA LEU A 32 -1.12 -6.30 9.80
C LEU A 32 -2.53 -5.98 10.29
N VAL A 33 -2.70 -5.10 11.28
CA VAL A 33 -4.05 -4.77 11.76
C VAL A 33 -4.61 -3.63 10.93
N ILE A 34 -3.98 -2.45 11.00
CA ILE A 34 -4.50 -1.26 10.32
C ILE A 34 -4.41 -1.41 8.80
N GLY A 35 -3.23 -1.77 8.29
CA GLY A 35 -2.96 -1.85 6.86
C GLY A 35 -3.85 -2.87 6.14
N LEU A 36 -3.93 -4.10 6.67
CA LEU A 36 -4.79 -5.14 6.08
C LEU A 36 -6.28 -4.83 6.25
N PHE A 37 -6.70 -4.30 7.40
CA PHE A 37 -8.10 -3.98 7.61
C PHE A 37 -8.59 -2.89 6.66
N ILE A 38 -7.84 -1.78 6.55
CA ILE A 38 -8.19 -0.68 5.65
C ILE A 38 -8.18 -1.15 4.19
N SER A 39 -7.18 -1.94 3.80
CA SER A 39 -7.10 -2.44 2.42
C SER A 39 -8.18 -3.46 2.09
N ALA A 40 -8.59 -4.32 3.03
CA ALA A 40 -9.71 -5.22 2.86
C ALA A 40 -11.03 -4.45 2.69
N LEU A 41 -11.30 -3.48 3.58
CA LEU A 41 -12.51 -2.65 3.49
C LEU A 41 -12.55 -1.85 2.19
N GLY A 42 -11.45 -1.21 1.81
CA GLY A 42 -11.37 -0.46 0.56
C GLY A 42 -11.53 -1.36 -0.68
N THR A 43 -11.02 -2.59 -0.64
CA THR A 43 -11.18 -3.55 -1.75
C THR A 43 -12.64 -3.97 -1.89
N LEU A 44 -13.31 -4.29 -0.77
CA LEU A 44 -14.72 -4.65 -0.77
C LEU A 44 -15.61 -3.48 -1.23
N GLY A 45 -15.33 -2.26 -0.75
CA GLY A 45 -16.07 -1.07 -1.15
C GLY A 45 -15.94 -0.79 -2.65
N ASN A 46 -14.72 -0.82 -3.18
CA ASN A 46 -14.50 -0.63 -4.62
C ASN A 46 -15.06 -1.78 -5.46
N LEU A 47 -15.05 -3.01 -4.97
CA LEU A 47 -15.69 -4.14 -5.65
C LEU A 47 -17.21 -3.95 -5.73
N ALA A 48 -17.84 -3.51 -4.64
CA ALA A 48 -19.27 -3.19 -4.63
C ALA A 48 -19.59 -2.07 -5.64
N ASN A 49 -18.75 -1.04 -5.74
CA ASN A 49 -18.88 0.02 -6.74
C ASN A 49 -18.88 -0.53 -8.17
N ILE A 50 -17.93 -1.41 -8.52
CA ILE A 50 -17.88 -2.04 -9.84
C ILE A 50 -19.17 -2.84 -10.12
N VAL A 51 -19.65 -3.63 -9.15
CA VAL A 51 -20.88 -4.42 -9.30
C VAL A 51 -22.09 -3.52 -9.53
N ILE A 52 -22.20 -2.40 -8.81
CA ILE A 52 -23.29 -1.44 -8.97
C ILE A 52 -23.21 -0.79 -10.36
N PHE A 53 -22.05 -0.27 -10.78
CA PHE A 53 -21.90 0.36 -12.10
C PHE A 53 -22.12 -0.59 -13.26
N THR A 54 -21.76 -1.87 -13.09
CA THR A 54 -22.06 -2.91 -14.08
C THR A 54 -23.57 -3.15 -14.22
N LYS A 55 -24.33 -3.04 -13.12
CA LYS A 55 -25.80 -3.19 -13.11
C LYS A 55 -26.52 -1.98 -13.68
N GLU A 56 -26.04 -0.77 -13.39
CA GLU A 56 -26.57 0.49 -13.94
C GLU A 56 -26.30 0.60 -15.46
N GLY A 57 -25.27 -0.09 -15.96
CA GLY A 57 -24.87 -0.06 -17.36
C GLY A 57 -23.92 1.10 -17.67
N TYR A 58 -22.96 0.83 -18.55
CA TYR A 58 -21.93 1.78 -18.96
C TYR A 58 -22.41 2.76 -20.04
N GLN A 59 -23.63 3.27 -19.93
CA GLN A 59 -24.19 4.21 -20.91
C GLN A 59 -23.70 5.65 -20.69
N ASP A 60 -23.43 6.00 -19.42
CA ASP A 60 -22.90 7.30 -19.05
C ASP A 60 -21.37 7.26 -18.84
N ASN A 61 -20.68 8.25 -19.40
CA ASN A 61 -19.23 8.44 -19.23
C ASN A 61 -18.82 8.53 -17.75
N VAL A 62 -19.73 8.98 -16.88
CA VAL A 62 -19.54 9.08 -15.44
C VAL A 62 -19.42 7.69 -14.80
N ASN A 63 -20.32 6.76 -15.13
CA ASN A 63 -20.30 5.39 -14.60
C ASN A 63 -19.05 4.63 -15.07
N ILE A 64 -18.59 4.87 -16.30
CA ILE A 64 -17.33 4.32 -16.82
C ILE A 64 -16.15 4.86 -16.01
N THR A 65 -16.11 6.17 -15.78
CA THR A 65 -15.02 6.83 -15.03
C THR A 65 -14.95 6.32 -13.58
N PHE A 66 -16.09 6.21 -12.89
CA PHE A 66 -16.11 5.68 -11.53
C PHE A 66 -15.77 4.19 -11.45
N SER A 67 -16.18 3.40 -12.45
CA SER A 67 -15.76 2.00 -12.53
C SER A 67 -14.26 1.87 -12.79
N ALA A 68 -13.67 2.75 -13.61
CA ALA A 68 -12.23 2.80 -13.83
C ALA A 68 -11.47 3.21 -12.56
N LEU A 69 -11.98 4.22 -11.84
CA LEU A 69 -11.42 4.65 -10.55
C LEU A 69 -11.42 3.49 -9.54
N ALA A 70 -12.56 2.79 -9.40
CA ALA A 70 -12.68 1.65 -8.49
C ALA A 70 -11.72 0.51 -8.84
N MET A 71 -11.50 0.24 -10.13
CA MET A 71 -10.54 -0.78 -10.59
C MET A 71 -9.09 -0.40 -10.23
N ILE A 72 -8.71 0.86 -10.41
CA ILE A 72 -7.37 1.37 -10.07
C ILE A 72 -7.13 1.34 -8.57
N ASP A 73 -8.14 1.69 -7.77
CA ASP A 73 -8.07 1.63 -6.32
C ASP A 73 -7.91 0.19 -5.81
N ILE A 74 -8.62 -0.79 -6.37
CA ILE A 74 -8.41 -2.22 -6.05
C ILE A 74 -6.96 -2.62 -6.33
N GLY A 75 -6.40 -2.21 -7.47
CA GLY A 75 -4.99 -2.47 -7.79
C GLY A 75 -4.03 -1.93 -6.74
N ALA A 76 -4.22 -0.68 -6.29
CA ALA A 76 -3.41 -0.08 -5.22
C ALA A 76 -3.56 -0.82 -3.89
N LEU A 77 -4.78 -1.23 -3.54
CA LEU A 77 -5.08 -1.89 -2.27
C LEU A 77 -4.56 -3.32 -2.21
N LEU A 78 -4.64 -4.08 -3.31
CA LEU A 78 -4.06 -5.42 -3.38
C LEU A 78 -2.54 -5.39 -3.20
N LEU A 79 -1.86 -4.42 -3.81
CA LEU A 79 -0.43 -4.23 -3.60
C LEU A 79 -0.12 -3.75 -2.18
N GLN A 80 -0.97 -2.91 -1.57
CA GLN A 80 -0.86 -2.55 -0.15
C GLN A 80 -0.98 -3.78 0.75
N MET A 81 -1.91 -4.71 0.47
CA MET A 81 -2.04 -5.96 1.22
C MET A 81 -0.76 -6.78 1.12
N ALA A 82 -0.21 -6.93 -0.09
CA ALA A 82 1.05 -7.64 -0.31
C ALA A 82 2.21 -7.00 0.48
N VAL A 83 2.37 -5.67 0.44
CA VAL A 83 3.39 -4.96 1.23
C VAL A 83 3.16 -5.14 2.72
N SER A 84 1.93 -5.01 3.21
CA SER A 84 1.59 -5.18 4.63
C SER A 84 1.97 -6.56 5.16
N VAL A 85 1.75 -7.63 4.36
CA VAL A 85 2.15 -8.98 4.74
C VAL A 85 3.66 -9.14 4.64
N LEU A 86 4.26 -8.81 3.50
CA LEU A 86 5.66 -9.11 3.20
C LEU A 86 6.66 -8.23 3.95
N ASN A 87 6.28 -7.00 4.29
CA ASN A 87 7.10 -6.07 5.08
C ASN A 87 6.82 -6.17 6.59
N SER A 88 6.02 -7.16 7.02
CA SER A 88 5.84 -7.44 8.44
C SER A 88 7.14 -8.00 9.02
N PRO A 89 7.54 -7.58 10.24
CA PRO A 89 8.75 -8.08 10.89
C PRO A 89 8.73 -9.59 11.15
N ILE A 90 7.57 -10.26 11.03
CA ILE A 90 7.44 -11.73 11.08
C ILE A 90 8.32 -12.42 10.03
N TRP A 91 8.47 -11.82 8.85
CA TRP A 91 9.25 -12.40 7.75
C TRP A 91 10.71 -11.98 7.77
N ASN A 92 11.08 -11.02 8.60
CA ASN A 92 12.44 -10.47 8.63
C ASN A 92 13.44 -11.44 9.29
N ASP A 93 12.95 -12.35 10.14
CA ASP A 93 13.74 -13.41 10.78
C ASP A 93 13.81 -14.70 9.94
N GLN A 94 13.08 -14.75 8.83
CA GLN A 94 13.12 -15.87 7.89
C GLN A 94 14.03 -15.46 6.72
N ASP A 95 15.09 -16.22 6.45
CA ASP A 95 15.99 -15.99 5.30
C ASP A 95 15.28 -16.33 3.98
N VAL A 96 14.29 -15.53 3.61
CA VAL A 96 13.48 -15.71 2.41
C VAL A 96 14.24 -15.10 1.23
N PRO A 97 14.75 -15.91 0.27
CA PRO A 97 15.70 -15.42 -0.74
C PRO A 97 15.13 -14.40 -1.72
N PHE A 98 13.81 -14.31 -1.85
CA PHE A 98 13.13 -13.33 -2.71
C PHE A 98 12.75 -12.04 -1.99
N LEU A 99 12.82 -11.99 -0.65
CA LEU A 99 12.35 -10.88 0.17
C LEU A 99 13.46 -9.83 0.39
N SER A 100 14.09 -9.38 -0.70
CA SER A 100 15.01 -8.26 -0.62
C SER A 100 14.24 -6.93 -0.57
N ALA A 101 14.78 -5.93 0.10
CA ALA A 101 14.20 -4.57 0.10
C ALA A 101 14.05 -4.02 -1.33
N ALA A 102 14.99 -4.33 -2.23
CA ALA A 102 14.91 -3.95 -3.63
C ALA A 102 13.72 -4.63 -4.33
N THR A 103 13.52 -5.94 -4.11
CA THR A 103 12.39 -6.68 -4.66
C THR A 103 11.07 -6.10 -4.17
N LEU A 104 10.95 -5.83 -2.86
CA LEU A 104 9.74 -5.23 -2.28
C LEU A 104 9.43 -3.86 -2.88
N CYS A 105 10.45 -3.02 -3.01
CA CYS A 105 10.30 -1.70 -3.59
C CYS A 105 9.84 -1.75 -5.05
N THR A 106 10.51 -2.56 -5.88
CA THR A 106 10.27 -2.63 -7.32
C THR A 106 8.96 -3.34 -7.66
N GLN A 107 8.63 -4.43 -6.96
CA GLN A 107 7.46 -5.25 -7.29
C GLN A 107 6.16 -4.72 -6.68
N PHE A 108 6.23 -4.04 -5.52
CA PHE A 108 5.02 -3.66 -4.80
C PHE A 108 4.92 -2.16 -4.51
N PHE A 109 5.95 -1.52 -3.95
CA PHE A 109 5.85 -0.09 -3.60
C PHE A 109 5.70 0.82 -4.81
N TYR A 110 6.56 0.69 -5.83
CA TYR A 110 6.47 1.56 -7.01
C TYR A 110 5.19 1.32 -7.81
N PRO A 111 4.78 0.07 -8.10
CA PRO A 111 3.50 -0.16 -8.78
C PRO A 111 2.31 0.37 -7.98
N ARG A 112 2.30 0.20 -6.65
CA ARG A 112 1.25 0.77 -5.79
C ARG A 112 1.20 2.30 -5.91
N GLN A 113 2.36 2.96 -5.85
CA GLN A 113 2.43 4.41 -5.97
C GLN A 113 1.96 4.89 -7.34
N TYR A 114 2.21 4.11 -8.39
CA TYR A 114 1.67 4.37 -9.73
C TYR A 114 0.14 4.32 -9.72
N PHE A 115 -0.48 3.26 -9.19
CA PHE A 115 -1.96 3.17 -9.10
C PHE A 115 -2.56 4.35 -8.32
N ILE A 116 -1.96 4.76 -7.19
CA ILE A 116 -2.43 5.92 -6.41
C ILE A 116 -2.37 7.21 -7.25
N ARG A 117 -1.31 7.41 -8.04
CA ARG A 117 -1.20 8.58 -8.92
C ARG A 117 -2.26 8.56 -10.02
N VAL A 118 -2.49 7.40 -10.63
CA VAL A 118 -3.53 7.24 -11.65
C VAL A 118 -4.92 7.50 -11.07
N SER A 119 -5.21 6.99 -9.86
CA SER A 119 -6.46 7.26 -9.13
C SER A 119 -6.65 8.76 -8.90
N GLY A 120 -5.60 9.46 -8.47
CA GLY A 120 -5.63 10.91 -8.31
C GLY A 120 -5.90 11.68 -9.61
N VAL A 121 -5.31 11.24 -10.72
CA VAL A 121 -5.56 11.83 -12.05
C VAL A 121 -7.00 11.59 -12.50
N ILE A 122 -7.51 10.36 -12.37
CA ILE A 122 -8.91 10.04 -12.71
C ILE A 122 -9.86 10.90 -11.88
N THR A 123 -9.61 11.02 -10.57
CA THR A 123 -10.42 11.84 -9.67
C THR A 123 -10.43 13.32 -10.10
N ALA A 124 -9.29 13.85 -10.53
CA ALA A 124 -9.19 15.24 -10.99
C ALA A 124 -9.90 15.51 -12.32
N PHE A 125 -10.08 14.50 -13.18
CA PHE A 125 -10.83 14.63 -14.43
C PHE A 125 -12.31 14.24 -14.29
N ALA A 126 -12.66 13.51 -13.24
CA ALA A 126 -14.05 13.17 -12.90
C ALA A 126 -14.80 14.33 -12.22
N SER A 127 -14.08 15.35 -11.73
CA SER A 127 -14.60 16.56 -11.09
C SER A 127 -14.90 17.68 -12.07
#